data_AF-A0AA35E3L6-F1
#
_entry.id   AF-A0AA35E3L6-F1
#
_cell.length_a   1.000
_cell.length_b   1.000
_cell.length_c   1.000
_cell.angle_alpha   90.00
_cell.angle_beta   90.00
_cell.angle_gamma   90.00
#
_symmetry.space_group_name_H-M   'P 1'
#
loop_
_entity.id
_entity.type
_entity.pdbx_description
1 polymer ?
#
loop_
_entity_poly.entity_id
_entity_poly.type
_entity_poly.pdbx_seq_one_letter_code
_entity_poly.pdbx_strand_id
1 'polypeptide(L)'
;MEEYWQQLAGLIVAPTLVVAAVAWILKTVISQGFARDIQHYKSELDRANFEHQQRFSTIHQRQAEVIANLYGKIAKSKSSAADLVGIFQQGSQPLTEKKKRTAEIYNDMSAYFYQNRIFLPNDAADKAETLIGTLRDVLIEFDTAQMGNEEYKSDETGLWMQSYKRLREEVPPVLNELGSEFKKLLGVIESDS
;
A
#
# COMPACT_ATOMS: atom_id res chain seq x y z
N MET A 1 52.71 47.79 57.81
CA MET A 1 52.88 47.00 56.56
C MET A 1 51.79 45.93 56.43
N GLU A 2 51.33 45.27 57.49
CA GLU A 2 50.25 44.25 57.43
C GLU A 2 48.84 44.80 57.11
N GLU A 3 48.49 46.00 57.58
CA GLU A 3 47.17 46.62 57.31
C GLU A 3 46.91 46.95 55.83
N TYR A 4 47.95 47.29 55.07
CA TYR A 4 47.84 47.64 53.65
C TYR A 4 47.52 46.41 52.78
N TRP A 5 48.06 45.25 53.15
CA TRP A 5 47.81 43.98 52.45
C TRP A 5 46.40 43.43 52.70
N GLN A 6 45.80 43.69 53.86
CA GLN A 6 44.40 43.32 54.12
C GLN A 6 43.40 44.23 53.38
N GLN A 7 43.67 45.53 53.29
CA GLN A 7 42.85 46.45 52.50
C GLN A 7 42.95 46.18 50.99
N LEU A 8 44.15 45.87 50.48
CA LEU A 8 44.35 45.48 49.07
C LEU A 8 43.70 44.12 48.74
N ALA A 9 43.75 43.15 49.66
CA ALA A 9 43.06 41.88 49.50
C ALA A 9 41.53 42.06 49.44
N GLY A 10 40.95 42.88 50.32
CA GLY A 10 39.51 43.16 50.32
C GLY A 10 39.02 43.88 49.05
N LEU A 11 39.83 44.78 48.49
CA LEU A 11 39.48 45.57 47.30
C LEU A 11 39.49 44.74 46.00
N ILE A 12 40.30 43.68 45.92
CA ILE A 12 40.39 42.80 44.74
C ILE A 12 39.41 41.62 44.85
N VAL A 13 39.24 41.07 46.06
CA VAL A 13 38.40 39.88 46.30
C VAL A 13 36.91 40.18 46.08
N ALA A 14 36.42 41.33 46.52
CA ALA A 14 35.00 41.68 46.40
C ALA A 14 34.52 41.83 44.93
N PRO A 15 35.22 42.55 44.03
CA PRO A 15 34.87 42.59 42.61
C PRO A 15 34.94 41.23 41.92
N THR A 16 35.95 40.41 42.22
CA THR A 16 36.09 39.08 41.60
C THR A 16 34.97 38.12 41.99
N LEU A 17 34.50 38.17 43.25
CA LEU A 17 33.38 37.35 43.70
C LEU A 17 32.06 37.78 43.04
N VAL A 18 31.86 39.09 42.83
CA VAL A 18 30.68 39.61 42.12
C VAL A 18 30.70 39.19 40.66
N VAL A 19 31.85 39.31 39.98
CA VAL A 19 32.00 38.86 38.59
C VAL A 19 31.78 37.36 38.48
N ALA A 20 32.30 36.56 39.42
CA ALA A 20 32.08 35.11 39.45
C ALA A 20 30.61 34.75 39.69
N ALA A 21 29.92 35.44 40.60
CA ALA A 21 28.51 35.24 40.88
C ALA A 21 27.64 35.61 39.67
N VAL A 22 27.93 36.75 39.02
CA VAL A 22 27.23 37.20 37.80
C VAL A 22 27.48 36.23 36.65
N ALA A 23 28.72 35.76 36.45
CA ALA A 23 29.06 34.76 35.45
C ALA A 23 28.36 33.41 35.72
N TRP A 24 28.25 33.01 36.99
CA TRP A 24 27.54 31.79 37.38
C TRP A 24 26.02 31.89 37.16
N ILE A 25 25.42 33.05 37.49
CA ILE A 25 23.99 33.31 37.22
C ILE A 25 23.73 33.35 35.72
N LEU A 26 24.54 34.06 34.94
CA LEU A 26 24.45 34.08 33.46
C LEU A 26 24.56 32.67 32.88
N LYS A 27 25.57 31.90 33.29
CA LYS A 27 25.74 30.50 32.87
C LYS A 27 24.50 29.66 33.21
N THR A 28 23.92 29.86 34.39
CA THR A 28 22.75 29.10 34.86
C THR A 28 21.50 29.44 34.06
N VAL A 29 21.20 30.73 33.87
CA VAL A 29 20.02 31.19 33.10
C VAL A 29 20.11 30.78 31.64
N ILE A 30 21.29 30.95 31.02
CA ILE A 30 21.53 30.57 29.62
C ILE A 30 21.45 29.04 29.44
N SER A 31 22.05 28.27 30.34
CA SER A 31 22.03 26.79 30.26
C SER A 31 20.63 26.21 30.49
N GLN A 32 19.82 26.78 31.38
CA GLN A 32 18.44 26.34 31.61
C GLN A 32 17.52 26.68 30.44
N GLY A 33 17.67 27.87 29.83
CA GLY A 33 16.94 28.25 28.62
C GLY A 33 17.24 27.30 27.46
N PHE A 34 18.52 27.09 27.13
CA PHE A 34 18.91 26.18 26.05
C PHE A 34 18.54 24.71 26.33
N ALA A 35 18.64 24.24 27.57
CA ALA A 35 18.23 22.88 27.90
C ALA A 35 16.71 22.67 27.71
N ARG A 36 15.91 23.69 28.06
CA ARG A 36 14.45 23.64 27.91
C ARG A 36 14.03 23.71 26.44
N ASP A 37 14.67 24.54 25.64
CA ASP A 37 14.38 24.65 24.20
C ASP A 37 14.82 23.39 23.45
N ILE A 38 15.97 22.81 23.79
CA ILE A 38 16.42 21.51 23.23
C ILE A 38 15.45 20.38 23.60
N GLN A 39 14.97 20.34 24.84
CA GLN A 39 13.97 19.35 25.26
C GLN A 39 12.64 19.54 24.53
N HIS A 40 12.22 20.79 24.31
CA HIS A 40 11.01 21.10 23.55
C HIS A 40 11.14 20.66 22.09
N TYR A 41 12.20 21.06 21.39
CA TYR A 41 12.43 20.65 20.01
C TYR A 41 12.60 19.14 19.85
N LYS A 42 13.27 18.48 20.80
CA LYS A 42 13.38 17.02 20.80
C LYS A 42 12.03 16.36 21.02
N SER A 43 11.21 16.87 21.94
CA SER A 43 9.85 16.36 22.18
C SER A 43 8.92 16.58 20.98
N GLU A 44 9.02 17.72 20.30
CA GLU A 44 8.25 18.00 19.08
C GLU A 44 8.70 17.10 17.94
N LEU A 45 10.02 16.88 17.78
CA LEU A 45 10.57 15.98 16.78
C LEU A 45 10.20 14.52 17.06
N ASP A 46 10.29 14.07 18.31
CA ASP A 46 9.90 12.72 18.72
C ASP A 46 8.39 12.51 18.53
N ARG A 47 7.57 13.52 18.84
CA ARG A 47 6.12 13.47 18.61
C ARG A 47 5.79 13.46 17.12
N ALA A 48 6.43 14.31 16.31
CA ALA A 48 6.26 14.31 14.86
C ALA A 48 6.69 12.97 14.26
N ASN A 49 7.84 12.44 14.68
CA ASN A 49 8.33 11.11 14.28
C ASN A 49 7.35 10.01 14.67
N PHE A 50 6.79 10.05 15.88
CA PHE A 50 5.80 9.09 16.33
C PHE A 50 4.49 9.19 15.53
N GLU A 51 3.97 10.40 15.31
CA GLU A 51 2.79 10.65 14.46
C GLU A 51 3.03 10.17 13.02
N HIS A 52 4.23 10.43 12.47
CA HIS A 52 4.63 9.94 11.15
C HIS A 52 4.71 8.41 11.11
N GLN A 53 5.35 7.77 12.09
CA GLN A 53 5.44 6.31 12.19
C GLN A 53 4.05 5.66 12.32
N GLN A 54 3.16 6.22 13.13
CA GLN A 54 1.79 5.70 13.28
C GLN A 54 0.97 5.86 12.01
N ARG A 55 1.03 7.03 11.35
CA ARG A 55 0.35 7.26 10.07
C ARG A 55 0.90 6.34 8.97
N PHE A 56 2.22 6.22 8.89
CA PHE A 56 2.89 5.34 7.95
C PHE A 56 2.47 3.88 8.16
N SER A 57 2.48 3.40 9.41
CA SER A 57 2.03 2.05 9.77
C SER A 57 0.58 1.80 9.36
N THR A 58 -0.32 2.75 9.64
CA THR A 58 -1.75 2.63 9.29
C THR A 58 -1.95 2.55 7.78
N ILE A 59 -1.25 3.40 7.01
CA ILE A 59 -1.34 3.40 5.55
C ILE A 59 -0.78 2.09 4.97
N HIS A 60 0.39 1.65 5.41
CA HIS A 60 1.01 0.42 4.91
C HIS A 60 0.17 -0.81 5.25
N GLN A 61 -0.42 -0.85 6.45
CA GLN A 61 -1.37 -1.89 6.83
C GLN A 61 -2.59 -1.88 5.90
N ARG A 62 -3.15 -0.69 5.62
CA ARG A 62 -4.29 -0.56 4.70
C ARG A 62 -3.94 -0.99 3.28
N GLN A 63 -2.74 -0.65 2.80
CA GLN A 63 -2.24 -1.10 1.49
C GLN A 63 -2.12 -2.62 1.43
N ALA A 64 -1.55 -3.24 2.47
CA ALA A 64 -1.43 -4.69 2.54
C ALA A 64 -2.79 -5.39 2.53
N GLU A 65 -3.77 -4.87 3.27
CA GLU A 65 -5.16 -5.36 3.25
C GLU A 65 -5.77 -5.25 1.85
N VAL A 66 -5.62 -4.10 1.18
CA VAL A 66 -6.15 -3.87 -0.17
C VAL A 66 -5.53 -4.84 -1.16
N ILE A 67 -4.20 -4.98 -1.13
CA ILE A 67 -3.45 -5.89 -2.02
C ILE A 67 -3.93 -7.33 -1.84
N ALA A 68 -3.99 -7.82 -0.59
CA ALA A 68 -4.39 -9.20 -0.32
C ALA A 68 -5.83 -9.49 -0.76
N ASN A 69 -6.76 -8.59 -0.46
CA ASN A 69 -8.16 -8.73 -0.85
C ASN A 69 -8.36 -8.65 -2.37
N LEU A 70 -7.69 -7.71 -3.04
CA LEU A 70 -7.75 -7.58 -4.49
C LEU A 70 -7.21 -8.83 -5.17
N TYR A 71 -6.04 -9.34 -4.74
CA TYR A 71 -5.47 -10.57 -5.28
C TYR A 71 -6.42 -11.77 -5.11
N GLY A 72 -7.06 -11.89 -3.94
CA GLY A 72 -8.08 -12.91 -3.69
C GLY A 72 -9.30 -12.81 -4.63
N LYS A 73 -9.79 -11.59 -4.90
CA LYS A 73 -10.91 -11.35 -5.84
C LYS A 73 -10.53 -11.64 -7.29
N ILE A 74 -9.30 -11.31 -7.69
CA ILE A 74 -8.74 -11.65 -9.00
C ILE A 74 -8.66 -13.17 -9.18
N ALA A 75 -8.12 -13.89 -8.19
CA ALA A 75 -8.03 -15.34 -8.24
C ALA A 75 -9.42 -16.01 -8.37
N LYS A 76 -10.40 -15.52 -7.61
CA LYS A 76 -11.80 -15.99 -7.70
C LYS A 76 -12.40 -15.72 -9.08
N SER A 77 -12.20 -14.51 -9.63
CA SER A 77 -12.70 -14.14 -10.96
C SER A 77 -12.09 -15.00 -12.06
N LYS A 78 -10.76 -15.19 -12.04
CA LYS A 78 -10.07 -16.09 -12.97
C LYS A 78 -10.60 -17.52 -12.87
N SER A 79 -10.80 -18.04 -11.66
CA SER A 79 -11.31 -19.39 -11.45
C SER A 79 -12.75 -19.55 -11.97
N SER A 80 -13.62 -18.57 -11.72
CA SER A 80 -15.01 -18.59 -12.20
C SER A 80 -15.07 -18.46 -13.73
N ALA A 81 -14.24 -17.59 -14.30
CA ALA A 81 -14.10 -17.48 -15.75
C ALA A 81 -13.62 -18.80 -16.36
N ALA A 82 -12.66 -19.50 -15.73
CA ALA A 82 -12.17 -20.79 -16.22
C ALA A 82 -13.25 -21.89 -16.22
N ASP A 83 -14.10 -21.92 -15.18
CA ASP A 83 -15.24 -22.84 -15.11
C ASP A 83 -16.32 -22.51 -16.16
N LEU A 84 -16.49 -21.22 -16.49
CA LEU A 84 -17.43 -20.76 -17.51
C LEU A 84 -16.94 -21.07 -18.93
N VAL A 85 -15.71 -20.69 -19.26
CA VAL A 85 -15.20 -20.75 -20.64
C VAL A 85 -14.52 -22.09 -20.98
N GLY A 86 -14.41 -23.01 -20.03
CA GLY A 86 -13.78 -24.31 -20.25
C GLY A 86 -14.41 -25.09 -21.41
N ILE A 87 -13.58 -25.68 -22.27
CA ILE A 87 -14.05 -26.47 -23.42
C ILE A 87 -14.71 -27.78 -22.96
N PHE A 88 -14.17 -28.38 -21.89
CA PHE A 88 -14.77 -29.56 -21.27
C PHE A 88 -15.72 -29.14 -20.14
N GLN A 89 -17.02 -29.31 -20.36
CA GLN A 89 -18.05 -29.00 -19.38
C GLN A 89 -18.49 -30.27 -18.66
N GLN A 90 -18.07 -30.45 -17.41
CA GLN A 90 -18.58 -31.52 -16.56
C GLN A 90 -19.95 -31.09 -16.02
N GLY A 91 -21.01 -31.74 -16.51
CA GLY A 91 -22.40 -31.36 -16.24
C GLY A 91 -22.74 -31.37 -14.76
N SER A 92 -22.92 -30.19 -14.18
CA SER A 92 -23.50 -30.04 -12.85
C SER A 92 -24.31 -28.75 -12.68
N GLN A 93 -23.97 -27.67 -13.38
CA GLN A 93 -24.70 -26.39 -13.31
C GLN A 93 -25.12 -25.87 -14.70
N PRO A 94 -26.32 -25.27 -14.85
CA PRO A 94 -26.75 -24.60 -16.07
C PRO A 94 -25.81 -23.46 -16.49
N LEU A 95 -25.68 -23.23 -17.81
CA LEU A 95 -24.86 -22.14 -18.35
C LEU A 95 -25.31 -20.78 -17.82
N THR A 96 -26.62 -20.54 -17.71
CA THR A 96 -27.19 -19.30 -17.19
C THR A 96 -26.77 -19.01 -15.75
N GLU A 97 -26.73 -20.03 -14.89
CA GLU A 97 -26.26 -19.92 -13.50
C GLU A 97 -24.77 -19.60 -13.46
N LYS A 98 -23.96 -20.29 -14.27
CA LYS A 98 -22.52 -20.02 -14.38
C LYS A 98 -22.22 -18.61 -14.89
N LYS A 99 -22.95 -18.14 -15.91
CA LYS A 99 -22.84 -16.76 -16.45
C LYS A 99 -23.14 -15.73 -15.35
N LYS A 100 -24.28 -15.88 -14.66
CA LYS A 100 -24.68 -14.99 -13.57
C LYS A 100 -23.65 -14.95 -12.45
N ARG A 101 -23.25 -16.11 -11.93
CA ARG A 101 -22.25 -16.24 -10.87
C ARG A 101 -20.93 -15.58 -11.26
N THR A 102 -20.46 -15.82 -12.48
CA THR A 102 -19.20 -15.25 -12.96
C THR A 102 -19.28 -13.73 -13.12
N ALA A 103 -20.41 -13.21 -13.61
CA ALA A 103 -20.64 -11.77 -13.70
C ALA A 103 -20.66 -11.10 -12.31
N GLU A 104 -21.31 -11.71 -11.32
CA GLU A 104 -21.32 -11.20 -9.94
C GLU A 104 -19.90 -11.16 -9.33
N ILE A 105 -19.12 -12.23 -9.50
CA ILE A 105 -17.74 -12.29 -9.01
C ILE A 105 -16.84 -11.26 -9.71
N TYR A 106 -16.97 -11.12 -11.03
CA TYR A 106 -16.22 -10.11 -11.80
C TYR A 106 -16.60 -8.69 -11.37
N ASN A 107 -17.88 -8.40 -11.20
CA ASN A 107 -18.35 -7.08 -10.78
C ASN A 107 -17.86 -6.73 -9.37
N ASP A 108 -17.88 -7.69 -8.43
CA ASP A 108 -17.31 -7.51 -7.09
C ASP A 108 -15.80 -7.21 -7.12
N MET A 109 -15.04 -7.92 -7.96
CA MET A 109 -13.61 -7.65 -8.17
C MET A 109 -13.39 -6.25 -8.76
N SER A 110 -14.09 -5.92 -9.85
CA SER A 110 -13.94 -4.65 -10.57
C SER A 110 -14.31 -3.47 -9.66
N ALA A 111 -15.43 -3.56 -8.94
CA ALA A 111 -15.85 -2.52 -8.01
C ALA A 111 -14.82 -2.33 -6.88
N TYR A 112 -14.32 -3.44 -6.31
CA TYR A 112 -13.30 -3.36 -5.26
C TYR A 112 -12.02 -2.69 -5.75
N PHE A 113 -11.55 -3.02 -6.96
CA PHE A 113 -10.38 -2.38 -7.56
C PHE A 113 -10.59 -0.87 -7.70
N TYR A 114 -11.65 -0.42 -8.38
CA TYR A 114 -11.85 1.01 -8.64
C TYR A 114 -12.08 1.81 -7.35
N GLN A 115 -12.73 1.24 -6.34
CA GLN A 115 -12.91 1.89 -5.03
C GLN A 115 -11.60 2.01 -4.25
N ASN A 116 -10.65 1.10 -4.44
CA ASN A 116 -9.41 1.04 -3.67
C ASN A 116 -8.16 1.37 -4.50
N ARG A 117 -8.30 1.79 -5.77
CA ARG A 117 -7.19 2.09 -6.69
C ARG A 117 -6.18 3.07 -6.09
N ILE A 118 -6.66 4.04 -5.29
CA ILE A 118 -5.83 5.05 -4.62
C ILE A 118 -4.77 4.46 -3.67
N PHE A 119 -4.96 3.25 -3.17
CA PHE A 119 -4.01 2.59 -2.27
C PHE A 119 -2.89 1.86 -3.02
N LEU A 120 -2.99 1.74 -4.34
CA LEU A 120 -2.02 1.06 -5.18
C LEU A 120 -1.08 2.08 -5.87
N PRO A 121 0.23 1.81 -5.94
CA PRO A 121 1.11 2.56 -6.84
C PRO A 121 0.67 2.42 -8.29
N ASN A 122 0.97 3.42 -9.12
CA ASN A 122 0.52 3.48 -10.52
C ASN A 122 0.84 2.20 -11.30
N ASP A 123 2.08 1.72 -11.23
CA ASP A 123 2.49 0.51 -11.96
C ASP A 123 1.66 -0.74 -11.59
N ALA A 124 1.42 -0.96 -10.30
CA ALA A 124 0.57 -2.05 -9.83
C ALA A 124 -0.91 -1.84 -10.18
N ALA A 125 -1.39 -0.58 -10.12
CA ALA A 125 -2.76 -0.23 -10.48
C ALA A 125 -3.01 -0.47 -11.98
N ASP A 126 -2.08 -0.08 -12.84
CA ASP A 126 -2.20 -0.19 -14.29
C ASP A 126 -2.12 -1.66 -14.76
N LYS A 127 -1.27 -2.48 -14.12
CA LYS A 127 -1.24 -3.94 -14.32
C LYS A 127 -2.56 -4.60 -13.87
N ALA A 128 -3.09 -4.18 -12.72
CA ALA A 128 -4.38 -4.69 -12.23
C ALA A 128 -5.54 -4.30 -13.16
N GLU A 129 -5.57 -3.06 -13.64
CA GLU A 129 -6.56 -2.58 -14.60
C GLU A 129 -6.48 -3.35 -15.93
N THR A 130 -5.27 -3.57 -16.44
CA THR A 130 -5.03 -4.39 -17.64
C THR A 130 -5.61 -5.79 -17.45
N LEU A 131 -5.31 -6.45 -16.32
CA LEU A 131 -5.80 -7.79 -16.02
C LEU A 131 -7.34 -7.84 -15.92
N ILE A 132 -7.95 -6.84 -15.29
CA ILE A 132 -9.41 -6.72 -15.18
C ILE A 132 -10.02 -6.55 -16.59
N GLY A 133 -9.41 -5.72 -17.43
CA GLY A 133 -9.80 -5.56 -18.83
C GLY A 133 -9.72 -6.86 -19.63
N THR A 134 -8.60 -7.58 -19.53
CA THR A 134 -8.43 -8.88 -20.22
C THR A 134 -9.49 -9.89 -19.77
N LEU A 135 -9.79 -9.96 -18.47
CA LEU A 135 -10.87 -10.82 -17.97
C LEU A 135 -12.24 -10.39 -18.49
N ARG A 136 -12.50 -9.09 -18.61
CA ARG A 136 -13.73 -8.57 -19.21
C ARG A 136 -13.89 -9.05 -20.65
N ASP A 137 -12.82 -8.96 -21.44
CA ASP A 137 -12.84 -9.35 -22.84
C ASP A 137 -13.10 -10.85 -22.99
N VAL A 138 -12.48 -11.69 -22.15
CA VAL A 138 -12.79 -13.13 -22.07
C VAL A 138 -14.28 -13.37 -21.88
N LEU A 139 -14.92 -12.65 -20.94
CA LEU A 139 -16.34 -12.82 -20.65
C LEU A 139 -17.23 -12.33 -21.80
N ILE A 140 -16.88 -11.21 -22.44
CA ILE A 140 -17.62 -10.66 -23.59
C ILE A 140 -17.55 -11.60 -24.79
N GLU A 141 -16.35 -12.09 -25.12
CA GLU A 141 -16.13 -13.02 -26.23
C GLU A 141 -16.95 -14.31 -26.01
N PHE A 142 -16.89 -14.87 -24.80
CA PHE A 142 -17.66 -16.06 -24.47
C PHE A 142 -19.17 -15.82 -24.49
N ASP A 143 -19.65 -14.71 -23.92
CA ASP A 143 -21.08 -14.40 -23.91
C ASP A 143 -21.61 -14.20 -25.33
N THR A 144 -20.81 -13.57 -26.20
CA THR A 144 -21.12 -13.40 -27.62
C THR A 144 -21.23 -14.75 -28.34
N ALA A 145 -20.28 -15.67 -28.08
CA ALA A 145 -20.32 -17.03 -28.63
C ALA A 145 -21.55 -17.84 -28.19
N GLN A 146 -22.09 -17.52 -27.00
CA GLN A 146 -23.22 -18.22 -26.40
C GLN A 146 -24.47 -17.33 -26.30
N MET A 147 -24.59 -16.33 -27.17
CA MET A 147 -25.69 -15.36 -27.12
C MET A 147 -27.03 -16.05 -27.41
N GLY A 148 -28.02 -15.80 -26.55
CA GLY A 148 -29.35 -16.41 -26.67
C GLY A 148 -29.44 -17.88 -26.27
N ASN A 149 -28.35 -18.49 -25.81
CA ASN A 149 -28.31 -19.91 -25.42
C ASN A 149 -28.43 -20.07 -23.89
N GLU A 150 -29.32 -20.98 -23.46
CA GLU A 150 -29.48 -21.38 -22.05
C GLU A 150 -28.55 -22.53 -21.63
N GLU A 151 -28.02 -23.25 -22.62
CA GLU A 151 -27.08 -24.36 -22.49
C GLU A 151 -25.88 -24.10 -23.40
N TYR A 152 -24.75 -24.77 -23.14
CA TYR A 152 -23.60 -24.71 -24.04
C TYR A 152 -23.97 -25.23 -25.43
N LYS A 153 -23.82 -24.37 -26.45
CA LYS A 153 -23.96 -24.74 -27.86
C LYS A 153 -22.62 -24.63 -28.57
N SER A 154 -22.50 -25.33 -29.70
CA SER A 154 -21.35 -25.17 -30.59
C SER A 154 -21.23 -23.72 -31.01
N ASP A 155 -20.00 -23.22 -31.03
CA ASP A 155 -19.69 -21.86 -31.44
C ASP A 155 -19.11 -21.88 -32.87
N GLU A 156 -19.83 -21.30 -33.82
CA GLU A 156 -19.39 -21.15 -35.21
C GLU A 156 -18.49 -19.93 -35.43
N THR A 157 -18.49 -18.97 -34.48
CA THR A 157 -17.72 -17.72 -34.58
C THR A 157 -16.26 -17.90 -34.20
N GLY A 158 -15.94 -18.93 -33.41
CA GLY A 158 -14.62 -19.18 -32.85
C GLY A 158 -14.28 -18.35 -31.60
N LEU A 159 -15.18 -17.46 -31.17
CA LEU A 159 -15.02 -16.59 -30.01
C LEU A 159 -14.93 -17.36 -28.68
N TRP A 160 -15.58 -18.52 -28.56
CA TRP A 160 -15.42 -19.39 -27.37
C TRP A 160 -13.99 -19.92 -27.29
N MET A 161 -13.44 -20.43 -28.39
CA MET A 161 -12.05 -20.89 -28.42
C MET A 161 -11.08 -19.75 -28.17
N GLN A 162 -11.34 -18.56 -28.72
CA GLN A 162 -10.55 -17.35 -28.46
C GLN A 162 -10.56 -16.98 -26.97
N SER A 163 -11.76 -16.88 -26.37
CA SER A 163 -11.94 -16.59 -24.95
C SER A 163 -11.18 -17.59 -24.06
N TYR A 164 -11.27 -18.89 -24.37
CA TYR A 164 -10.54 -19.93 -23.67
C TYR A 164 -9.02 -19.75 -23.79
N LYS A 165 -8.50 -19.47 -24.99
CA LYS A 165 -7.08 -19.21 -25.22
C LYS A 165 -6.59 -17.98 -24.47
N ARG A 166 -7.29 -16.85 -24.58
CA ARG A 166 -6.95 -15.60 -23.87
C ARG A 166 -6.87 -15.83 -22.36
N LEU A 167 -7.85 -16.53 -21.78
CA LEU A 167 -7.83 -16.85 -20.36
C LEU A 167 -6.64 -17.74 -19.96
N ARG A 168 -6.20 -18.64 -20.85
CA ARG A 168 -5.11 -19.59 -20.58
C ARG A 168 -3.73 -18.99 -20.84
N GLU A 169 -3.61 -18.10 -21.81
CA GLU A 169 -2.32 -17.64 -22.35
C GLU A 169 -2.01 -16.19 -21.96
N GLU A 170 -3.01 -15.29 -21.97
CA GLU A 170 -2.80 -13.85 -21.71
C GLU A 170 -2.97 -13.49 -20.24
N VAL A 171 -3.92 -14.13 -19.53
CA VAL A 171 -4.20 -13.83 -18.12
C VAL A 171 -3.07 -14.24 -17.16
N PRO A 172 -2.43 -15.43 -17.27
CA PRO A 172 -1.40 -15.83 -16.31
C PRO A 172 -0.13 -14.94 -16.29
N PRO A 173 0.45 -14.50 -17.43
CA PRO A 173 1.58 -13.59 -17.42
C PRO A 173 1.31 -12.29 -16.66
N VAL A 174 0.20 -11.60 -16.96
CA VAL A 174 -0.17 -10.34 -16.31
C VAL A 174 -0.42 -10.55 -14.81
N LEU A 175 -1.08 -11.65 -14.43
CA LEU A 175 -1.29 -12.00 -13.02
C LEU A 175 0.03 -12.27 -12.28
N ASN A 176 1.01 -12.90 -12.94
CA ASN A 176 2.30 -13.18 -12.34
C ASN A 176 3.11 -11.90 -12.14
N GLU A 177 3.09 -10.99 -13.11
CA GLU A 177 3.72 -9.67 -13.01
C GLU A 177 3.09 -8.85 -11.89
N LEU A 178 1.76 -8.75 -11.86
CA LEU A 178 1.03 -8.08 -10.77
C LEU A 178 1.34 -8.71 -9.40
N GLY A 179 1.39 -10.04 -9.34
CA GLY A 179 1.76 -10.77 -8.13
C GLY A 179 3.19 -10.47 -7.67
N SER A 180 4.11 -10.23 -8.60
CA SER A 180 5.48 -9.79 -8.29
C SER A 180 5.47 -8.38 -7.68
N GLU A 181 4.74 -7.44 -8.28
CA GLU A 181 4.60 -6.09 -7.72
C GLU A 181 3.97 -6.09 -6.33
N PHE A 182 2.94 -6.90 -6.12
CA PHE A 182 2.33 -7.06 -4.80
C PHE A 182 3.32 -7.64 -3.77
N LYS A 183 4.16 -8.60 -4.15
CA LYS A 183 5.21 -9.13 -3.26
C LYS A 183 6.25 -8.07 -2.91
N LYS A 184 6.66 -7.23 -3.86
CA LYS A 184 7.57 -6.10 -3.60
C LYS A 184 6.95 -5.11 -2.62
N LEU A 185 5.68 -4.73 -2.84
CA LEU A 185 4.96 -3.78 -1.97
C LEU A 185 4.72 -4.32 -0.56
N LEU A 186 4.57 -5.63 -0.42
CA LEU A 186 4.44 -6.30 0.88
C LEU A 186 5.80 -6.59 1.55
N GLY A 187 6.92 -6.27 0.90
CA GLY A 187 8.27 -6.54 1.42
C GLY A 187 8.63 -8.02 1.47
N VAL A 188 7.98 -8.87 0.66
CA VAL A 188 8.27 -10.31 0.55
C VAL A 188 9.50 -10.57 -0.33
N ILE A 189 9.77 -9.67 -1.28
CA ILE A 189 10.95 -9.68 -2.16
C ILE A 189 11.55 -8.27 -2.22
N GLU A 190 12.87 -8.18 -2.41
CA GLU A 190 13.55 -6.89 -2.58
C GLU A 190 13.09 -6.21 -3.87
N SER A 191 12.95 -4.88 -3.85
CA SER A 191 12.78 -4.09 -5.06
C SER A 191 14.14 -4.02 -5.76
N ASP A 192 14.24 -4.57 -6.97
CA ASP A 192 15.44 -4.39 -7.80
C ASP A 192 15.74 -2.88 -7.92
N SER A 193 16.89 -2.48 -7.38
CA SER A 193 17.39 -1.10 -7.32
C SER A 193 17.76 -0.55 -8.70
#